data_AF-A0AAJ1U018-F1
#
_entry.id   AF-A0AAJ1U018-F1
#
_cell.length_a   1.000
_cell.length_b   1.000
_cell.length_c   1.000
_cell.angle_alpha   90.00
_cell.angle_beta   90.00
_cell.angle_gamma   90.00
#
_symmetry.space_group_name_H-M   'P 1'
#
loop_
_entity.id
_entity.type
_entity.pdbx_description
1 polymer ?
#
loop_
_entity_poly.entity_id
_entity_poly.type
_entity_poly.pdbx_seq_one_letter_code
_entity_poly.pdbx_strand_id
1 'polypeptide(L)' 'MHGLLRWSARQCAFTQYNPEIVEDAKRCFEQLGSSIAVPLMYAGREQFERMAVSQGREATCTEIARKFPTVVR' A
#
# COMPACT_ATOMS: atom_id res chain seq x y z
N MET A 1 -7.26 -4.37 -0.72
CA MET A 1 -5.92 -3.79 -1.02
C MET A 1 -5.44 -2.95 0.15
N HIS A 2 -4.26 -3.23 0.71
CA HIS A 2 -3.68 -2.52 1.86
C HIS A 2 -3.50 -1.01 1.56
N GLY A 3 -3.88 -0.12 2.49
CA GLY A 3 -3.88 1.33 2.28
C GLY A 3 -2.52 1.91 1.88
N LEU A 4 -1.45 1.45 2.54
CA LEU A 4 -0.05 1.78 2.22
C LEU A 4 0.28 1.49 0.76
N LEU A 5 0.02 0.26 0.30
CA LEU A 5 0.33 -0.18 -1.06
C LEU A 5 -0.51 0.60 -2.07
N ARG A 6 -1.83 0.69 -1.85
CA ARG A 6 -2.73 1.45 -2.74
C ARG A 6 -2.28 2.90 -2.91
N TRP A 7 -1.86 3.55 -1.83
CA TRP A 7 -1.38 4.92 -1.89
C TRP A 7 -0.02 5.01 -2.59
N SER A 8 0.91 4.11 -2.27
CA SER A 8 2.22 4.03 -2.92
C SER A 8 2.11 3.80 -4.43
N ALA A 9 1.09 3.07 -4.91
CA ALA A 9 0.82 2.88 -6.34
C ALA A 9 0.75 4.22 -7.09
N ARG A 10 -0.02 5.14 -6.51
CA ARG A 10 -0.28 6.44 -7.09
C ARG A 10 0.93 7.37 -6.95
N GLN A 11 1.64 7.31 -5.83
CA GLN A 11 2.74 8.22 -5.53
C GLN A 11 4.08 7.80 -6.16
N CYS A 12 4.26 6.51 -6.38
CA CYS A 12 5.50 5.90 -6.87
C CYS A 12 5.40 5.39 -8.31
N ALA A 13 4.27 5.63 -8.98
CA ALA A 13 3.96 5.17 -10.33
C ALA A 13 4.08 3.65 -10.50
N PHE A 14 3.64 2.87 -9.51
CA PHE A 14 3.63 1.41 -9.64
C PHE A 14 2.45 0.98 -10.51
N THR A 15 2.75 0.30 -11.61
CA THR A 15 1.77 -0.08 -12.64
C THR A 15 1.08 -1.41 -12.37
N GLN A 16 1.72 -2.34 -11.65
CA GLN A 16 1.11 -3.62 -11.29
C GLN A 16 1.49 -4.08 -9.88
N TYR A 17 0.54 -4.75 -9.23
CA TYR A 17 0.75 -5.53 -8.01
C TYR A 17 0.51 -7.00 -8.33
N ASN A 18 1.19 -7.92 -7.63
CA ASN A 18 0.87 -9.34 -7.70
C ASN A 18 -0.65 -9.55 -7.47
N PRO A 19 -1.38 -10.14 -8.43
CA PRO A 19 -2.81 -10.41 -8.32
C PRO A 19 -3.18 -11.18 -7.05
N GLU A 20 -2.33 -12.09 -6.56
CA GLU A 20 -2.57 -12.86 -5.34
C GLU A 20 -2.67 -11.95 -4.12
N ILE A 21 -1.80 -10.93 -4.00
CA ILE A 21 -1.83 -9.95 -2.91
C ILE A 21 -3.10 -9.09 -3.00
N VAL A 22 -3.55 -8.78 -4.22
CA VAL A 22 -4.78 -8.02 -4.44
C VAL A 22 -5.99 -8.82 -3.97
N GLU A 23 -6.07 -10.09 -4.34
CA GLU A 23 -7.15 -11.00 -3.95
C GLU A 23 -7.14 -11.31 -2.45
N ASP A 24 -5.98 -11.55 -1.84
CA ASP A 24 -5.85 -11.68 -0.38
C ASP A 24 -6.35 -10.45 0.34
N ALA A 25 -5.92 -9.28 -0.11
CA ALA A 25 -6.33 -8.03 0.49
C ALA A 25 -7.81 -7.68 0.20
N LYS A 26 -8.46 -8.36 -0.74
CA LYS A 26 -9.91 -8.27 -0.97
C LYS A 26 -10.64 -9.22 -0.02
N ARG A 27 -10.21 -10.48 0.10
CA ARG A 27 -10.74 -11.45 1.08
C ARG A 27 -10.68 -10.91 2.51
N CYS A 28 -9.55 -10.33 2.90
CA CYS A 28 -9.42 -9.72 4.23
C CYS A 28 -10.40 -8.54 4.42
N PHE A 29 -10.65 -7.75 3.37
CA PHE A 29 -11.62 -6.65 3.44
C PHE A 29 -13.04 -7.18 3.64
N GLU A 30 -13.41 -8.23 2.89
CA GLU A 30 -14.72 -8.87 3.00
C GLU A 30 -14.93 -9.53 4.37
N GLN A 31 -13.89 -10.16 4.93
CA GLN A 31 -13.94 -10.79 6.26
C GLN A 31 -14.02 -9.78 7.41
N LEU A 32 -13.26 -8.70 7.34
CA LEU A 32 -13.25 -7.66 8.39
C LEU A 32 -14.46 -6.73 8.30
N GLY A 33 -15.06 -6.60 7.11
CA GLY A 33 -16.11 -5.63 6.84
C GLY A 33 -15.60 -4.19 6.72
N SER A 34 -16.42 -3.34 6.10
CA SER A 34 -16.04 -1.97 5.76
C SER A 34 -15.78 -1.08 6.97
N SER A 35 -16.49 -1.30 8.08
CA SER A 35 -16.35 -0.50 9.31
C SER A 35 -14.95 -0.59 9.92
N ILE A 36 -14.27 -1.73 9.78
CA ILE A 36 -12.91 -1.95 10.29
C ILE A 36 -11.88 -1.71 9.18
N ALA A 37 -12.14 -2.23 7.98
CA ALA A 37 -11.15 -2.21 6.92
C ALA A 37 -10.88 -0.81 6.35
N VAL A 38 -11.89 0.09 6.34
CA VAL A 38 -11.73 1.46 5.84
C VAL A 38 -10.78 2.29 6.72
N PRO A 39 -10.94 2.35 8.06
CA PRO A 39 -9.95 2.99 8.93
C PRO A 39 -8.52 2.46 8.76
N LEU A 40 -8.36 1.15 8.59
CA LEU A 40 -7.05 0.54 8.36
C LEU A 40 -6.43 0.98 7.02
N MET A 41 -7.24 1.18 5.98
CA MET A 41 -6.76 1.76 4.72
C MET A 41 -6.27 3.20 4.91
N TYR A 42 -6.97 4.02 5.68
CA TYR A 42 -6.52 5.38 5.99
C TYR A 42 -5.23 5.39 6.82
N ALA A 43 -5.14 4.53 7.84
CA ALA A 43 -3.93 4.38 8.64
C ALA A 43 -2.72 3.99 7.78
N GLY A 44 -2.91 3.07 6.82
CA GLY A 44 -1.87 2.69 5.86
C GLY A 44 -1.43 3.84 4.95
N ARG A 45 -2.35 4.73 4.54
CA ARG A 45 -2.00 5.95 3.81
C ARG A 45 -1.17 6.90 4.69
N GLU A 46 -1.59 7.15 5.92
CA GLU A 46 -0.86 8.03 6.84
C GLU A 46 0.53 7.50 7.17
N GLN A 47 0.70 6.17 7.21
CA GLN A 47 2.01 5.56 7.34
C GLN A 47 2.93 5.94 6.17
N PHE A 48 2.44 5.88 4.92
CA PHE A 48 3.20 6.32 3.76
C PHE A 48 3.64 7.78 3.91
N GLU A 49 2.69 8.67 4.25
CA GLU A 49 2.97 10.11 4.36
C GLU A 49 4.04 10.37 5.42
N ARG A 50 3.96 9.70 6.57
CA ARG A 50 4.98 9.80 7.62
C ARG A 50 6.35 9.34 7.15
N MET A 51 6.43 8.23 6.42
CA MET A 51 7.69 7.77 5.82
C MET A 51 8.22 8.81 4.82
N ALA A 52 7.37 9.27 3.90
CA ALA A 52 7.74 10.23 2.87
C ALA A 52 8.24 11.57 3.44
N VAL A 53 7.65 12.04 4.55
CA VAL A 53 8.13 13.23 5.29
C VAL A 53 9.47 12.96 5.94
N SER A 54 9.67 11.79 6.55
CA SER A 54 10.88 11.49 7.33
C SER A 54 12.13 11.24 6.45
N GLN A 55 11.98 10.54 5.33
CA GLN A 55 13.13 10.06 4.53
C GLN A 55 13.06 10.47 3.06
N GLY A 56 12.04 11.23 2.66
CA GLY A 56 11.79 11.61 1.27
C GLY A 56 10.96 10.56 0.52
N ARG A 57 10.22 11.06 -0.47
CA ARG A 57 9.28 10.25 -1.28
C ARG A 57 10.01 9.18 -2.09
N GLU A 58 11.12 9.52 -2.74
CA GLU A 58 11.86 8.59 -3.60
C GLU A 58 12.45 7.42 -2.81
N ALA A 59 13.09 7.70 -1.68
CA ALA A 59 13.60 6.67 -0.77
C ALA A 59 12.48 5.77 -0.23
N THR A 60 11.32 6.36 0.11
CA THR A 60 10.12 5.61 0.52
C THR A 60 9.62 4.69 -0.59
N CYS A 61 9.52 5.18 -1.82
CA CYS A 61 9.13 4.38 -2.97
C CYS A 61 10.10 3.22 -3.25
N THR A 62 11.42 3.46 -3.13
CA THR A 62 12.44 2.42 -3.30
C THR A 62 12.39 1.38 -2.17
N GLU A 63 12.16 1.81 -0.92
CA GLU A 63 11.99 0.90 0.20
C GLU A 63 10.75 0.01 0.02
N ILE A 64 9.62 0.59 -0.40
CA ILE A 64 8.38 -0.16 -0.66
C ILE A 64 8.60 -1.16 -1.79
N ALA A 65 9.22 -0.76 -2.91
CA ALA A 65 9.54 -1.69 -4.00
C ALA A 65 10.46 -2.83 -3.55
N ARG A 66 11.43 -2.55 -2.65
CA ARG A 66 12.32 -3.58 -2.09
C ARG A 66 11.58 -4.55 -1.15
N LYS A 67 10.70 -4.03 -0.28
CA LYS A 67 9.94 -4.84 0.68
C LYS A 67 8.83 -5.66 0.02
N PHE A 68 8.30 -5.15 -1.09
CA PHE A 68 7.25 -5.77 -1.87
C PHE A 68 7.78 -5.97 -3.30
N PRO A 69 8.70 -6.93 -3.53
CA PRO A 69 9.33 -7.14 -4.84
C PRO A 69 8.34 -7.54 -5.95
N THR A 70 7.09 -7.83 -5.57
CA THR A 70 5.93 -8.03 -6.44
C THR A 70 5.31 -6.73 -6.99
N VAL A 71 5.88 -5.57 -6.67
CA VAL A 71 5.46 -4.26 -7.19
C VAL A 71 6.22 -4.00 -8.49
N VAL A 72 5.49 -3.95 -9.60
CA VAL A 72 6.06 -3.57 -10.91
C VAL A 72 5.98 -2.05 -11.02
N ARG A 73 7.13 -1.40 -11.22
CA ARG A 73 7.20 0.02 -11.62
C ARG A 73 6.73 0.14 -13.06
#